data_AF-A0A7C1M394-F1
#
_entry.id   AF-A0A7C1M394-F1
#
_cell.length_a   1.000
_cell.length_b   1.000
_cell.length_c   1.000
_cell.angle_alpha   90.00
_cell.angle_beta   90.00
_cell.angle_gamma   90.00
#
_symmetry.space_group_name_H-M   'P 1'
#
loop_
_entity.id
_entity.type
_entity.pdbx_description
1 polymer ?
#
loop_
_entity_poly.entity_id
_entity_poly.type
_entity_poly.pdbx_seq_one_letter_code
_entity_poly.pdbx_strand_id
1 'polypeptide(L)'
;VLDDGISPSFLGSGKLFNLAIDRNNTFFVTAGVDSDRSAIADYSPLNSSQRFSKYGGVTLWDAETKQPVAKLRGNSSKTHATISPDGQWVVSADENGIGSFWNTDQPETRHRLATYEGGIYLDDAPFGDGDPRKSDRSELIDAPAGLNNFTIAVAFIHNSEYYLRFGNNSHFAALFKTGSPWPVKYFDLSESSKLVTYGSQYDRNTAIATSPEAGILAMGHQYTGGISVYQFDPDELTLERIWVVE
;
A
#
# COMPACT_ATOMS: atom_id res chain seq x y z
N VAL A 1 -25.40 -2.96 0.57
CA VAL A 1 -24.35 -2.24 -0.18
C VAL A 1 -25.10 -1.25 -1.03
N LEU A 2 -24.93 0.04 -0.78
CA LEU A 2 -25.71 1.11 -1.43
C LEU A 2 -25.18 1.30 -2.86
N ASP A 3 -26.08 1.29 -3.84
CA ASP A 3 -25.82 1.59 -5.26
C ASP A 3 -25.43 3.07 -5.40
N ASP A 4 -24.13 3.34 -5.58
CA ASP A 4 -23.61 4.66 -5.90
C ASP A 4 -23.58 4.90 -7.41
N GLY A 5 -24.78 4.98 -8.00
CA GLY A 5 -25.01 5.78 -9.20
C GLY A 5 -25.05 5.06 -10.56
N ILE A 6 -25.67 5.75 -11.52
CA ILE A 6 -25.90 5.32 -12.92
C ILE A 6 -24.75 5.79 -13.83
N SER A 7 -23.59 6.11 -13.25
CA SER A 7 -22.42 6.59 -13.96
C SER A 7 -21.45 5.43 -14.20
N PRO A 8 -20.73 5.37 -15.33
CA PRO A 8 -19.69 4.37 -15.52
C PRO A 8 -18.54 4.66 -14.55
N SER A 9 -18.60 4.05 -13.35
CA SER A 9 -17.41 3.78 -12.55
C SER A 9 -16.54 2.77 -13.29
N PHE A 10 -15.32 2.44 -12.82
CA PHE A 10 -14.71 1.15 -13.19
C PHE A 10 -15.71 0.09 -12.75
N LEU A 11 -16.59 -0.35 -13.67
CA LEU A 11 -17.88 -0.94 -13.37
C LEU A 11 -17.70 -2.26 -12.61
N GLY A 12 -17.62 -2.12 -11.29
CA GLY A 12 -17.83 -3.16 -10.31
C GLY A 12 -16.65 -3.59 -9.43
N SER A 13 -15.51 -2.90 -9.41
CA SER A 13 -14.69 -3.00 -8.20
C SER A 13 -15.58 -2.48 -7.06
N GLY A 14 -15.85 -3.26 -6.00
CA GLY A 14 -16.39 -2.66 -4.77
C GLY A 14 -15.52 -1.45 -4.36
N LYS A 15 -16.01 -0.53 -3.52
CA LYS A 15 -15.37 0.78 -3.20
C LYS A 15 -13.85 0.82 -3.48
N LEU A 16 -13.48 1.35 -4.64
CA LEU A 16 -12.09 1.57 -5.04
C LEU A 16 -11.48 2.54 -4.03
N PHE A 17 -10.38 2.14 -3.37
CA PHE A 17 -9.69 2.99 -2.41
C PHE A 17 -8.56 3.77 -3.08
N ASN A 18 -7.89 3.19 -4.06
CA ASN A 18 -6.76 3.84 -4.72
C ASN A 18 -6.49 3.24 -6.12
N LEU A 19 -5.90 4.06 -6.98
CA LEU A 19 -5.41 3.75 -8.32
C LEU A 19 -3.96 4.25 -8.41
N ALA A 20 -3.04 3.41 -8.86
CA ALA A 20 -1.64 3.76 -9.10
C ALA A 20 -1.21 3.25 -10.49
N ILE A 21 -0.31 3.96 -11.15
CA ILE A 21 0.18 3.63 -12.50
C ILE A 21 1.71 3.75 -12.52
N ASP A 22 2.37 2.86 -13.26
CA ASP A 22 3.83 2.97 -13.48
C ASP A 22 4.16 4.17 -14.38
N ARG A 23 5.43 4.55 -14.43
CA ARG A 23 5.89 5.72 -15.19
C ARG A 23 5.65 5.59 -16.69
N ASN A 24 5.74 4.37 -17.23
CA ASN A 24 5.64 4.13 -18.66
C ASN A 24 4.20 3.85 -19.11
N ASN A 25 3.23 3.86 -18.18
CA ASN A 25 1.85 3.46 -18.44
C ASN A 25 1.78 2.06 -19.08
N THR A 26 2.58 1.13 -18.56
CA THR A 26 2.54 -0.29 -18.92
C THR A 26 1.48 -1.01 -18.10
N PHE A 27 1.49 -0.75 -16.79
CA PHE A 27 0.63 -1.37 -15.81
C PHE A 27 0.02 -0.33 -14.87
N PHE A 28 -1.23 -0.56 -14.48
CA PHE A 28 -1.80 0.13 -13.34
C PHE A 28 -2.34 -0.87 -12.34
N VAL A 29 -2.46 -0.42 -11.09
CA VAL A 29 -2.97 -1.21 -9.97
C VAL A 29 -4.16 -0.50 -9.38
N THR A 30 -5.22 -1.25 -9.16
CA THR A 30 -6.36 -0.83 -8.34
C THR A 30 -6.33 -1.59 -7.03
N ALA A 31 -6.68 -0.94 -5.92
CA ALA A 31 -6.93 -1.64 -4.68
C ALA A 31 -8.22 -1.20 -3.98
N GLY A 32 -8.79 -2.16 -3.27
CA GLY A 32 -10.15 -2.11 -2.74
C GLY A 32 -10.29 -2.96 -1.48
N VAL A 33 -11.53 -3.30 -1.15
CA VAL A 33 -11.84 -4.43 -0.25
C VAL A 33 -12.11 -5.66 -1.11
N ASP A 34 -11.61 -6.81 -0.68
CA ASP A 34 -11.96 -8.08 -1.30
C ASP A 34 -12.98 -8.85 -0.45
N SER A 35 -14.21 -8.98 -0.95
CA SER A 35 -15.21 -9.91 -0.41
C SER A 35 -15.36 -11.17 -1.27
N ASP A 36 -14.66 -11.25 -2.41
CA ASP A 36 -14.83 -12.31 -3.41
C ASP A 36 -13.53 -13.08 -3.63
N ARG A 37 -13.48 -14.32 -3.12
CA ARG A 37 -12.30 -15.20 -3.26
C ARG A 37 -12.23 -15.91 -4.62
N SER A 38 -13.09 -15.58 -5.58
CA SER A 38 -13.08 -16.16 -6.93
C SER A 38 -11.83 -15.79 -7.73
N ALA A 39 -11.52 -16.58 -8.76
CA ALA A 39 -10.41 -16.31 -9.68
C ALA A 39 -10.63 -14.98 -10.43
N ILE A 40 -9.54 -14.36 -10.91
CA ILE A 40 -9.69 -13.14 -11.70
C ILE A 40 -10.50 -13.42 -12.96
N ALA A 41 -11.39 -12.50 -13.32
CA ALA A 41 -12.11 -12.59 -14.57
C ALA A 41 -11.16 -12.31 -15.75
N ASP A 42 -11.38 -12.96 -16.88
CA ASP A 42 -10.54 -12.96 -18.09
C ASP A 42 -11.02 -11.95 -19.16
N TYR A 43 -11.73 -10.91 -18.74
CA TYR A 43 -12.29 -9.89 -19.62
C TYR A 43 -12.11 -8.47 -19.06
N SER A 44 -12.29 -7.46 -19.90
CA SER A 44 -12.13 -6.05 -19.53
C SER A 44 -13.31 -5.56 -18.67
N PRO A 45 -13.08 -4.70 -17.66
CA PRO A 45 -14.14 -4.11 -16.85
C PRO A 45 -15.04 -3.16 -17.67
N LEU A 46 -14.66 -2.83 -18.91
CA LEU A 46 -15.46 -2.02 -19.84
C LEU A 46 -16.51 -2.83 -20.63
N ASN A 47 -16.68 -4.13 -20.32
CA ASN A 47 -17.70 -4.95 -20.95
C ASN A 47 -19.11 -4.49 -20.55
N SER A 48 -19.82 -3.86 -21.48
CA SER A 48 -21.15 -3.25 -21.27
C SER A 48 -22.25 -4.24 -20.87
N SER A 49 -22.02 -5.54 -21.01
CA SER A 49 -23.01 -6.59 -20.66
C SER A 49 -22.92 -7.05 -19.20
N GLN A 50 -21.90 -6.63 -18.45
CA GLN A 50 -21.71 -7.02 -17.04
C GLN A 50 -22.25 -5.93 -16.09
N ARG A 51 -23.04 -6.34 -15.09
CA ARG A 51 -23.65 -5.43 -14.10
C ARG A 51 -22.91 -5.34 -12.76
N PHE A 52 -21.99 -6.26 -12.48
CA PHE A 52 -21.17 -6.32 -11.25
C PHE A 52 -19.74 -6.77 -11.62
N SER A 53 -18.67 -6.27 -10.97
CA SER A 53 -17.33 -6.84 -11.19
C SER A 53 -16.99 -7.88 -10.14
N LYS A 54 -15.97 -8.67 -10.50
CA LYS A 54 -15.26 -9.62 -9.66
C LYS A 54 -13.82 -9.18 -9.33
N TYR A 55 -13.47 -7.90 -9.55
CA TYR A 55 -12.10 -7.36 -9.36
C TYR A 55 -11.88 -6.74 -7.97
N GLY A 56 -12.49 -7.33 -6.93
CA GLY A 56 -12.27 -6.90 -5.54
C GLY A 56 -10.82 -7.12 -5.10
N GLY A 57 -10.36 -6.32 -4.14
CA GLY A 57 -8.98 -6.38 -3.64
C GLY A 57 -7.97 -5.69 -4.56
N VAL A 58 -6.74 -6.22 -4.57
CA VAL A 58 -5.64 -5.69 -5.39
C VAL A 58 -5.64 -6.38 -6.76
N THR A 59 -5.71 -5.59 -7.82
CA THR A 59 -5.69 -6.08 -9.20
C THR A 59 -4.63 -5.35 -10.01
N LEU A 60 -3.81 -6.12 -10.73
CA LEU A 60 -2.85 -5.63 -11.72
C LEU A 60 -3.50 -5.64 -13.11
N TRP A 61 -3.34 -4.55 -13.84
CA TRP A 61 -3.98 -4.33 -15.13
C TRP A 61 -2.95 -3.94 -16.17
N ASP A 62 -3.12 -4.45 -17.38
CA ASP A 62 -2.41 -3.97 -18.55
C ASP A 62 -3.06 -2.64 -19.00
N ALA A 63 -2.26 -1.58 -19.06
CA ALA A 63 -2.76 -0.23 -19.28
C ALA A 63 -3.19 0.02 -20.73
N GLU A 64 -2.57 -0.65 -21.70
CA GLU A 64 -2.88 -0.51 -23.13
C GLU A 64 -4.19 -1.22 -23.47
N THR A 65 -4.26 -2.51 -23.13
CA THR A 65 -5.39 -3.39 -23.44
C THR A 65 -6.56 -3.24 -22.48
N LYS A 66 -6.31 -2.68 -21.29
CA LYS A 66 -7.28 -2.53 -20.19
C LYS A 66 -7.84 -3.87 -19.76
N GLN A 67 -7.02 -4.92 -19.87
CA GLN A 67 -7.33 -6.26 -19.42
C GLN A 67 -6.69 -6.51 -18.05
N PRO A 68 -7.37 -7.26 -17.18
CA PRO A 68 -6.77 -7.74 -15.94
C PRO A 68 -5.61 -8.69 -16.24
N VAL A 69 -4.45 -8.44 -15.64
CA VAL A 69 -3.28 -9.34 -15.72
C VAL A 69 -3.36 -10.36 -14.59
N ALA A 70 -3.57 -9.91 -13.35
CA ALA A 70 -3.57 -10.79 -12.19
C ALA A 70 -4.35 -10.20 -11.00
N LYS A 71 -4.93 -11.09 -10.19
CA LYS A 71 -5.49 -10.75 -8.87
C LYS A 71 -4.42 -11.04 -7.83
N LEU A 72 -3.92 -9.99 -7.20
CA LEU A 72 -2.84 -10.07 -6.22
C LEU A 72 -3.45 -10.35 -4.84
N ARG A 73 -3.61 -11.64 -4.53
CA ARG A 73 -4.30 -12.13 -3.33
C ARG A 73 -3.40 -12.03 -2.09
N GLY A 74 -3.97 -11.74 -0.93
CA GLY A 74 -3.25 -11.83 0.35
C GLY A 74 -3.84 -10.94 1.43
N ASN A 75 -4.34 -9.77 1.03
CA ASN A 75 -5.04 -8.86 1.91
C ASN A 75 -6.50 -9.29 2.15
N SER A 76 -7.02 -8.97 3.33
CA SER A 76 -8.35 -9.38 3.80
C SER A 76 -9.24 -8.24 4.27
N SER A 77 -8.72 -7.01 4.25
CA SER A 77 -9.45 -5.80 4.63
C SER A 77 -9.29 -4.69 3.57
N LYS A 78 -9.70 -3.46 3.89
CA LYS A 78 -9.46 -2.30 3.01
C LYS A 78 -7.97 -2.19 2.76
N THR A 79 -7.59 -2.26 1.50
CA THR A 79 -6.19 -2.37 1.08
C THR A 79 -5.77 -1.12 0.31
N HIS A 80 -4.58 -0.62 0.60
CA HIS A 80 -3.86 0.30 -0.27
C HIS A 80 -2.81 -0.48 -1.05
N ALA A 81 -2.64 -0.19 -2.33
CA ALA A 81 -1.55 -0.75 -3.14
C ALA A 81 -0.90 0.31 -4.03
N THR A 82 0.38 0.14 -4.34
CA THR A 82 1.06 1.00 -5.30
C THR A 82 1.98 0.16 -6.18
N ILE A 83 2.28 0.68 -7.36
CA ILE A 83 3.22 0.08 -8.30
C ILE A 83 4.46 0.96 -8.38
N SER A 84 5.62 0.30 -8.42
CA SER A 84 6.91 0.95 -8.60
C SER A 84 6.96 1.74 -9.91
N PRO A 85 7.70 2.87 -9.96
CA PRO A 85 7.81 3.67 -11.18
C PRO A 85 8.28 2.90 -12.41
N ASP A 86 9.17 1.93 -12.26
CA ASP A 86 9.63 1.04 -13.34
C ASP A 86 8.66 -0.11 -13.68
N GLY A 87 7.54 -0.21 -12.95
CA GLY A 87 6.50 -1.20 -13.20
C GLY A 87 6.81 -2.61 -12.71
N GLN A 88 7.98 -2.88 -12.13
CA GLN A 88 8.44 -4.25 -11.83
C GLN A 88 7.84 -4.84 -10.54
N TRP A 89 7.40 -3.98 -9.63
CA TRP A 89 6.97 -4.35 -8.30
C TRP A 89 5.64 -3.72 -7.92
N VAL A 90 4.77 -4.52 -7.33
CA VAL A 90 3.55 -4.07 -6.64
C VAL A 90 3.72 -4.32 -5.15
N VAL A 91 3.36 -3.33 -4.33
CA VAL A 91 3.31 -3.45 -2.87
C VAL A 91 1.90 -3.12 -2.39
N SER A 92 1.42 -3.86 -1.39
CA SER A 92 0.12 -3.62 -0.78
C SER A 92 0.16 -3.80 0.73
N ALA A 93 -0.77 -3.16 1.42
CA ALA A 93 -1.02 -3.42 2.83
C ALA A 93 -2.44 -3.01 3.23
N ASP A 94 -2.99 -3.71 4.23
CA ASP A 94 -4.36 -3.51 4.69
C ASP A 94 -4.50 -3.03 6.14
N GLU A 95 -5.74 -2.74 6.53
CA GLU A 95 -6.10 -2.30 7.89
C GLU A 95 -5.83 -3.32 8.99
N ASN A 96 -5.75 -4.62 8.64
CA ASN A 96 -5.38 -5.67 9.59
C ASN A 96 -3.86 -5.78 9.72
N GLY A 97 -3.12 -4.96 8.97
CA GLY A 97 -1.67 -4.92 8.98
C GLY A 97 -0.99 -6.01 8.17
N ILE A 98 -1.75 -6.73 7.34
CA ILE A 98 -1.19 -7.68 6.38
C ILE A 98 -0.58 -6.86 5.25
N GLY A 99 0.74 -6.97 5.08
CA GLY A 99 1.46 -6.39 3.94
C GLY A 99 1.92 -7.49 2.98
N SER A 100 1.98 -7.18 1.70
CA SER A 100 2.45 -8.11 0.66
C SER A 100 3.13 -7.38 -0.49
N PHE A 101 3.93 -8.09 -1.25
CA PHE A 101 4.54 -7.59 -2.48
C PHE A 101 4.69 -8.69 -3.53
N TRP A 102 4.77 -8.27 -4.78
CA TRP A 102 4.84 -9.14 -5.96
C TRP A 102 5.77 -8.53 -7.00
N ASN A 103 6.49 -9.38 -7.71
CA ASN A 103 7.11 -9.01 -8.98
C ASN A 103 6.06 -9.13 -10.10
N THR A 104 5.96 -8.15 -10.99
CA THR A 104 4.93 -8.13 -12.05
C THR A 104 5.14 -9.17 -13.14
N ASP A 105 6.36 -9.68 -13.31
CA ASP A 105 6.65 -10.77 -14.26
C ASP A 105 6.21 -12.14 -13.70
N GLN A 106 6.02 -12.24 -12.38
CA GLN A 106 5.58 -13.46 -11.67
C GLN A 106 4.48 -13.13 -10.64
N PRO A 107 3.32 -12.59 -11.07
CA PRO A 107 2.32 -12.02 -10.17
C PRO A 107 1.59 -13.07 -9.31
N GLU A 108 1.71 -14.35 -9.64
CA GLU A 108 1.23 -15.47 -8.81
C GLU A 108 2.08 -15.71 -7.56
N THR A 109 3.34 -15.24 -7.57
CA THR A 109 4.28 -15.42 -6.46
C THR A 109 4.15 -14.29 -5.46
N ARG A 110 3.39 -14.54 -4.39
CA ARG A 110 3.21 -13.60 -3.28
C ARG A 110 4.35 -13.70 -2.28
N HIS A 111 4.84 -12.55 -1.83
CA HIS A 111 5.67 -12.44 -0.65
C HIS A 111 4.97 -11.61 0.43
N ARG A 112 5.13 -11.99 1.70
CA ARG A 112 4.62 -11.21 2.84
C ARG A 112 5.64 -10.17 3.28
N LEU A 113 5.14 -9.00 3.67
CA LEU A 113 5.93 -8.03 4.43
C LEU A 113 5.91 -8.37 5.92
N ALA A 114 7.02 -8.06 6.59
CA ALA A 114 7.10 -8.15 8.04
C ALA A 114 6.11 -7.18 8.70
N THR A 115 5.49 -7.64 9.78
CA THR A 115 4.86 -6.76 10.78
C THR A 115 5.94 -6.24 11.72
N TYR A 116 5.75 -5.05 12.28
CA TYR A 116 6.83 -4.36 13.01
C TYR A 116 7.28 -5.09 14.29
N GLU A 117 6.38 -5.81 14.95
CA GLU A 117 6.70 -6.60 16.14
C GLU A 117 6.71 -8.10 15.86
N GLY A 118 5.83 -8.59 14.99
CA GLY A 118 5.63 -10.02 14.76
C GLY A 118 6.52 -10.64 13.70
N GLY A 119 7.18 -9.84 12.85
CA GLY A 119 7.98 -10.35 11.74
C GLY A 119 7.11 -10.86 10.59
N ILE A 120 7.66 -11.78 9.80
CA ILE A 120 7.00 -12.39 8.64
C ILE A 120 6.26 -13.64 9.08
N TYR A 121 4.95 -13.67 8.87
CA TYR A 121 4.17 -14.88 9.07
C TYR A 121 4.41 -15.88 7.94
N LEU A 122 4.76 -17.11 8.30
CA LEU A 122 5.08 -18.20 7.37
C LEU A 122 3.80 -19.01 7.09
N ASP A 123 3.07 -18.63 6.03
CA ASP A 123 1.76 -19.21 5.68
C ASP A 123 1.81 -20.75 5.55
N ASP A 124 2.89 -21.29 4.98
CA ASP A 124 3.03 -22.73 4.68
C ASP A 124 3.85 -23.51 5.71
N ALA A 125 4.23 -22.89 6.84
CA ALA A 125 5.01 -23.59 7.86
C ALA A 125 4.17 -24.69 8.54
N PRO A 126 4.75 -25.88 8.83
CA PRO A 126 4.02 -27.04 9.35
C PRO A 126 3.62 -26.91 10.84
N PHE A 127 3.63 -25.69 11.38
CA PHE A 127 3.33 -25.40 12.77
C PHE A 127 1.88 -24.94 12.94
N GLY A 128 1.31 -25.26 14.10
CA GLY A 128 -0.04 -24.81 14.47
C GLY A 128 -0.13 -23.28 14.59
N ASP A 129 -1.36 -22.75 14.55
CA ASP A 129 -1.58 -21.33 14.78
C ASP A 129 -1.13 -20.92 16.19
N GLY A 130 -0.48 -19.77 16.30
CA GLY A 130 0.10 -19.28 17.55
C GLY A 130 1.47 -19.87 17.89
N ASP A 131 2.00 -20.83 17.13
CA ASP A 131 3.37 -21.31 17.32
C ASP A 131 4.37 -20.20 16.94
N PRO A 132 5.32 -19.83 17.83
CA PRO A 132 6.27 -18.76 17.56
C PRO A 132 7.16 -19.04 16.34
N ARG A 133 7.37 -20.30 15.96
CA ARG A 133 8.15 -20.70 14.77
C ARG A 133 7.42 -20.46 13.45
N LYS A 134 6.13 -20.10 13.51
CA LYS A 134 5.35 -19.66 12.35
C LYS A 134 5.62 -18.20 11.98
N SER A 135 6.54 -17.54 12.69
CA SER A 135 6.97 -16.19 12.40
C SER A 135 8.49 -16.14 12.29
N ASP A 136 8.99 -15.61 11.17
CA ASP A 136 10.39 -15.23 11.05
C ASP A 136 10.55 -13.80 11.57
N ARG A 137 11.47 -13.63 12.52
CA ARG A 137 11.79 -12.34 13.16
C ARG A 137 13.28 -12.00 13.06
N SER A 138 14.02 -12.74 12.23
CA SER A 138 15.49 -12.72 12.19
C SER A 138 16.09 -11.37 11.81
N GLU A 139 15.44 -10.64 10.90
CA GLU A 139 15.91 -9.34 10.41
C GLU A 139 15.02 -8.18 10.89
N LEU A 140 14.28 -8.35 12.00
CA LEU A 140 13.53 -7.25 12.59
C LEU A 140 14.48 -6.23 13.21
N ILE A 141 14.27 -4.97 12.85
CA ILE A 141 14.82 -3.82 13.56
C ILE A 141 13.87 -3.36 14.66
N ASP A 142 14.43 -2.78 15.73
CA ASP A 142 13.66 -2.30 16.87
C ASP A 142 12.60 -1.27 16.46
N ALA A 143 11.33 -1.60 16.69
CA ALA A 143 10.20 -0.76 16.38
C ALA A 143 10.02 0.30 17.49
N PRO A 144 10.01 1.62 17.16
CA PRO A 144 9.68 2.65 18.14
C PRO A 144 8.25 2.51 18.67
N ALA A 145 8.03 2.96 19.91
CA ALA A 145 6.71 3.02 20.51
C ALA A 145 5.79 3.97 19.71
N GLY A 146 4.55 3.54 19.46
CA GLY A 146 3.57 4.32 18.67
C GLY A 146 3.50 3.95 17.18
N LEU A 147 4.28 2.97 16.72
CA LEU A 147 4.04 2.32 15.42
C LEU A 147 2.71 1.55 15.41
N ASN A 148 2.08 1.49 14.24
CA ASN A 148 0.84 0.73 14.05
C ASN A 148 0.86 -0.03 12.72
N ASN A 149 0.60 -1.34 12.78
CA ASN A 149 0.53 -2.18 11.59
C ASN A 149 -0.69 -1.87 10.71
N PHE A 150 -1.79 -1.34 11.28
CA PHE A 150 -2.95 -0.89 10.51
C PHE A 150 -2.48 0.09 9.45
N THR A 151 -2.52 -0.30 8.18
CA THR A 151 -1.93 0.50 7.12
C THR A 151 -2.98 1.35 6.42
N ILE A 152 -2.66 2.62 6.22
CA ILE A 152 -3.52 3.56 5.48
C ILE A 152 -2.95 3.92 4.11
N ALA A 153 -1.63 3.86 3.96
CA ALA A 153 -0.95 4.18 2.71
C ALA A 153 0.36 3.43 2.56
N VAL A 154 0.71 3.15 1.31
CA VAL A 154 2.02 2.73 0.85
C VAL A 154 2.41 3.59 -0.34
N ALA A 155 3.65 4.09 -0.37
CA ALA A 155 4.08 4.99 -1.44
C ALA A 155 5.58 4.86 -1.70
N PHE A 156 5.98 4.73 -2.97
CA PHE A 156 7.39 4.81 -3.36
C PHE A 156 7.94 6.21 -3.05
N ILE A 157 9.17 6.26 -2.54
CA ILE A 157 9.83 7.52 -2.14
C ILE A 157 11.16 7.74 -2.84
N HIS A 158 11.81 6.69 -3.35
CA HIS A 158 13.04 6.82 -4.10
C HIS A 158 13.05 5.88 -5.29
N ASN A 159 12.72 6.43 -6.47
CA ASN A 159 12.56 5.67 -7.70
C ASN A 159 11.71 4.41 -7.44
N SER A 160 12.22 3.25 -7.84
CA SER A 160 11.66 1.93 -7.52
C SER A 160 12.37 1.22 -6.37
N GLU A 161 13.38 1.83 -5.75
CA GLU A 161 14.22 1.16 -4.76
C GLU A 161 13.62 1.17 -3.35
N TYR A 162 13.00 2.28 -2.95
CA TYR A 162 12.45 2.43 -1.60
C TYR A 162 11.00 2.89 -1.61
N TYR A 163 10.23 2.36 -0.66
CA TYR A 163 8.87 2.79 -0.39
C TYR A 163 8.60 2.92 1.11
N LEU A 164 7.63 3.77 1.43
CA LEU A 164 7.15 4.05 2.77
C LEU A 164 5.84 3.33 3.02
N ARG A 165 5.67 2.84 4.26
CA ARG A 165 4.43 2.31 4.79
C ARG A 165 3.97 3.17 5.97
N PHE A 166 2.71 3.62 5.91
CA PHE A 166 2.13 4.55 6.87
C PHE A 166 1.07 3.85 7.72
N GLY A 167 1.27 3.89 9.04
CA GLY A 167 0.34 3.35 10.03
C GLY A 167 -0.78 4.36 10.37
N ASN A 168 -1.96 3.85 10.77
CA ASN A 168 -3.00 4.66 11.38
C ASN A 168 -2.65 5.03 12.82
N ASN A 169 -3.04 6.22 13.28
CA ASN A 169 -2.73 6.79 14.58
C ASN A 169 -1.22 6.74 14.92
N SER A 170 -0.38 6.90 13.91
CA SER A 170 1.08 6.86 14.07
C SER A 170 1.71 8.04 13.35
N HIS A 171 2.67 8.71 14.00
CA HIS A 171 3.52 9.72 13.36
C HIS A 171 4.76 9.08 12.72
N PHE A 172 4.84 7.75 12.65
CA PHE A 172 5.95 7.06 12.02
C PHE A 172 5.63 6.58 10.60
N ALA A 173 6.62 6.64 9.72
CA ALA A 173 6.65 5.86 8.48
C ALA A 173 7.75 4.80 8.54
N ALA A 174 7.43 3.60 8.10
CA ALA A 174 8.41 2.53 7.92
C ALA A 174 8.94 2.54 6.50
N LEU A 175 10.26 2.57 6.33
CA LEU A 175 10.96 2.46 5.06
C LEU A 175 11.24 1.00 4.76
N PHE A 176 10.95 0.58 3.52
CA PHE A 176 11.27 -0.73 3.00
C PHE A 176 12.08 -0.59 1.71
N LYS A 177 13.02 -1.52 1.52
CA LYS A 177 13.68 -1.73 0.23
C LYS A 177 12.85 -2.68 -0.61
N THR A 178 12.62 -2.34 -1.87
CA THR A 178 11.84 -3.16 -2.80
C THR A 178 12.44 -4.55 -2.98
N GLY A 179 11.58 -5.56 -3.03
CA GLY A 179 12.00 -6.97 -3.07
C GLY A 179 12.45 -7.54 -1.72
N SER A 180 12.56 -6.72 -0.67
CA SER A 180 12.82 -7.17 0.71
C SER A 180 11.52 -7.17 1.53
N PRO A 181 11.28 -8.20 2.34
CA PRO A 181 10.12 -8.22 3.24
C PRO A 181 10.30 -7.36 4.49
N TRP A 182 11.51 -6.87 4.76
CA TRP A 182 11.89 -6.27 6.04
C TRP A 182 11.92 -4.74 6.00
N PRO A 183 11.45 -4.06 7.07
CA PRO A 183 11.69 -2.64 7.24
C PRO A 183 13.18 -2.39 7.43
N VAL A 184 13.70 -1.35 6.79
CA VAL A 184 15.11 -0.96 6.89
C VAL A 184 15.32 0.26 7.79
N LYS A 185 14.27 1.07 8.02
CA LYS A 185 14.30 2.24 8.92
C LYS A 185 12.89 2.68 9.31
N TYR A 186 12.79 3.41 10.41
CA TYR A 186 11.57 4.11 10.81
C TYR A 186 11.84 5.61 10.90
N PHE A 187 10.94 6.42 10.35
CA PHE A 187 11.02 7.88 10.35
C PHE A 187 9.97 8.46 11.28
N ASP A 188 10.42 9.27 12.25
CA ASP A 188 9.55 10.13 13.04
C ASP A 188 9.16 11.36 12.20
N LEU A 189 7.87 11.50 11.90
CA LEU A 189 7.30 12.59 11.11
C LEU A 189 6.75 13.73 11.99
N SER A 190 7.12 13.74 13.27
CA SER A 190 6.73 14.71 14.31
C SER A 190 5.27 14.66 14.76
N GLU A 191 5.06 14.53 16.08
CA GLU A 191 3.73 14.60 16.71
C GLU A 191 3.10 16.00 16.72
N SER A 192 3.90 17.05 16.52
CA SER A 192 3.47 18.44 16.80
C SER A 192 2.29 18.89 15.94
N SER A 193 2.21 18.34 14.73
CA SER A 193 1.12 18.56 13.78
C SER A 193 0.47 17.20 13.53
N LYS A 194 -0.48 16.77 14.38
CA LYS A 194 -1.20 15.48 14.21
C LYS A 194 -1.51 15.26 12.71
N LEU A 195 -0.77 14.35 12.10
CA LEU A 195 -0.78 14.16 10.65
C LEU A 195 -2.07 13.48 10.22
N VAL A 196 -2.35 13.45 8.91
CA VAL A 196 -3.50 12.71 8.34
C VAL A 196 -3.53 11.23 8.75
N THR A 197 -2.43 10.71 9.29
CA THR A 197 -2.36 9.38 9.88
C THR A 197 -3.21 9.22 11.14
N TYR A 198 -3.59 10.29 11.87
CA TYR A 198 -4.39 10.20 13.09
C TYR A 198 -5.90 10.31 12.83
N GLY A 199 -6.70 9.51 13.55
CA GLY A 199 -8.14 9.66 13.70
C GLY A 199 -9.00 9.37 12.47
N SER A 200 -8.49 8.65 11.46
CA SER A 200 -9.27 8.33 10.24
C SER A 200 -10.33 7.24 10.49
N GLN A 201 -11.35 7.55 11.28
CA GLN A 201 -12.65 6.91 11.20
C GLN A 201 -13.51 7.81 10.31
N TYR A 202 -13.88 7.31 9.12
CA TYR A 202 -14.68 7.94 8.04
C TYR A 202 -13.89 8.67 6.93
N ASP A 203 -13.73 7.96 5.80
CA ASP A 203 -13.53 8.48 4.43
C ASP A 203 -12.16 9.06 4.01
N ARG A 204 -11.10 8.34 4.37
CA ARG A 204 -9.89 8.02 3.56
C ARG A 204 -9.63 8.87 2.30
N ASN A 205 -9.34 10.15 2.47
CA ASN A 205 -8.52 10.87 1.52
C ASN A 205 -7.19 11.12 2.22
N THR A 206 -6.27 10.14 2.16
CA THR A 206 -4.94 10.33 2.71
C THR A 206 -4.28 11.41 1.87
N ALA A 207 -4.13 12.61 2.44
CA ALA A 207 -3.40 13.72 1.85
C ALA A 207 -1.88 13.42 1.87
N ILE A 208 -1.49 12.26 1.35
CA ILE A 208 -0.12 11.79 1.21
C ILE A 208 0.17 11.71 -0.28
N ALA A 209 1.20 12.39 -0.73
CA ALA A 209 1.70 12.29 -2.09
C ALA A 209 3.23 12.19 -2.06
N THR A 210 3.80 11.45 -3.00
CA THR A 210 5.24 11.36 -3.15
C THR A 210 5.67 11.73 -4.57
N SER A 211 6.90 12.20 -4.70
CA SER A 211 7.63 12.21 -5.97
C SER A 211 8.85 11.30 -5.80
N PRO A 212 8.78 10.04 -6.26
CA PRO A 212 9.87 9.08 -6.06
C PRO A 212 11.19 9.52 -6.69
N GLU A 213 11.14 10.19 -7.85
CA GLU A 213 12.37 10.66 -8.54
C GLU A 213 13.05 11.80 -7.79
N ALA A 214 12.26 12.66 -7.14
CA ALA A 214 12.78 13.80 -6.40
C ALA A 214 13.04 13.49 -4.92
N GLY A 215 12.63 12.31 -4.42
CA GLY A 215 12.72 12.00 -2.99
C GLY A 215 11.75 12.80 -2.14
N ILE A 216 10.63 13.27 -2.68
CA ILE A 216 9.71 14.17 -1.95
C ILE A 216 8.53 13.40 -1.37
N LEU A 217 8.18 13.70 -0.12
CA LEU A 217 6.94 13.32 0.54
C LEU A 217 6.18 14.58 0.96
N ALA A 218 4.94 14.74 0.51
CA ALA A 218 4.02 15.76 0.98
C ALA A 218 2.91 15.13 1.81
N MET A 219 2.60 15.72 2.97
CA MET A 219 1.57 15.22 3.88
C MET A 219 0.69 16.35 4.41
N GLY A 220 -0.62 16.20 4.31
CA GLY A 220 -1.60 17.05 4.97
C GLY A 220 -1.73 16.77 6.48
N HIS A 221 -2.15 17.78 7.23
CA HIS A 221 -2.40 17.66 8.67
C HIS A 221 -3.87 17.32 8.97
N GLN A 222 -4.13 16.63 10.07
CA GLN A 222 -5.49 16.26 10.49
C GLN A 222 -6.32 17.49 10.91
N TYR A 223 -5.68 18.46 11.56
CA TYR A 223 -6.28 19.71 12.03
C TYR A 223 -5.45 20.89 11.53
N THR A 224 -6.07 22.07 11.42
CA THR A 224 -5.49 23.37 10.99
C THR A 224 -5.04 23.54 9.53
N GLY A 225 -5.14 22.51 8.68
CA GLY A 225 -5.17 22.69 7.21
C GLY A 225 -3.80 22.86 6.53
N GLY A 226 -2.72 22.63 7.26
CA GLY A 226 -1.35 22.69 6.77
C GLY A 226 -0.92 21.52 5.88
N ILE A 227 0.23 21.71 5.23
CA ILE A 227 0.97 20.67 4.51
C ILE A 227 2.40 20.69 5.03
N SER A 228 2.95 19.52 5.34
CA SER A 228 4.39 19.31 5.55
C SER A 228 5.00 18.65 4.32
N VAL A 229 6.19 19.11 3.94
CA VAL A 229 6.99 18.50 2.87
C VAL A 229 8.31 18.01 3.45
N TYR A 230 8.67 16.79 3.08
CA TYR A 230 9.88 16.10 3.51
C TYR A 230 10.74 15.74 2.30
N GLN A 231 12.05 15.83 2.48
CA GLN A 231 13.07 15.39 1.54
C GLN A 231 13.70 14.09 2.05
N PHE A 232 13.69 13.07 1.21
CA PHE A 232 14.37 11.81 1.44
C PHE A 232 15.79 11.87 0.90
N ASP A 233 16.75 11.45 1.72
CA ASP A 233 18.14 11.21 1.34
C ASP A 233 18.36 9.69 1.28
N PRO A 234 18.63 9.10 0.10
CA PRO A 234 18.82 7.67 -0.06
C PRO A 234 20.18 7.16 0.47
N ASP A 235 21.20 8.02 0.53
CA ASP A 235 22.55 7.61 0.95
C ASP A 235 22.61 7.47 2.48
N GLU A 236 21.99 8.42 3.20
CA GLU A 236 21.92 8.43 4.68
C GLU A 236 20.63 7.80 5.22
N LEU A 237 19.70 7.46 4.33
CA LEU A 237 18.33 7.04 4.63
C LEU A 237 17.67 8.00 5.60
N THR A 238 17.71 9.31 5.37
CA THR A 238 17.02 10.30 6.23
C THR A 238 15.78 10.84 5.55
N LEU A 239 14.85 11.37 6.35
CA LEU A 239 13.62 12.00 5.85
C LEU A 239 13.42 13.32 6.60
N GLU A 240 13.91 14.40 6.02
CA GLU A 240 13.98 15.70 6.67
C GLU A 240 12.81 16.59 6.29
N ARG A 241 12.17 17.22 7.27
CA ARG A 241 11.10 18.19 7.01
C ARG A 241 11.68 19.49 6.48
N ILE A 242 11.52 19.74 5.19
CA ILE A 242 12.07 20.92 4.50
C ILE A 242 11.10 22.09 4.44
N TRP A 243 9.80 21.84 4.63
CA TRP A 243 8.79 22.89 4.61
C TRP A 243 7.54 22.48 5.40
N VAL A 244 6.89 23.48 6.00
CA VAL A 244 5.60 23.33 6.69
C VAL A 244 4.82 24.64 6.57
N VAL A 245 3.51 24.53 6.32
CA VAL A 245 2.55 25.62 6.54
C VAL A 245 1.64 25.20 7.70
N GLU A 246 1.46 26.12 8.65
CA GLU A 246 0.61 25.96 9.85
C GLU A 246 -0.80 26.52 9.65
#